data_AF-A0A7Z0Q9V1-F1
#
_entry.id   AF-A0A7Z0Q9V1-F1
#
_cell.length_a   1.000
_cell.length_b   1.000
_cell.length_c   1.000
_cell.angle_alpha   90.00
_cell.angle_beta   90.00
_cell.angle_gamma   90.00
#
_symmetry.space_group_name_H-M   'P 1'
#
loop_
_entity.id
_entity.type
_entity.pdbx_description
1 polymer ?
#
loop_
_entity_poly.entity_id
_entity_poly.type
_entity_poly.pdbx_seq_one_letter_code
_entity_poly.pdbx_strand_id
1 'polypeptide(L)'
;MTGASKRQKAAQAHQPSEAEWQLAQNNFLQREDRRRRAEARWRGAASKRLGPEAYALVELGWAAGFWDGEGHGSASQRGGEFNCSLDQEDRVLLERLQSALGGIGKISKLRRRRSKGGKLQFIYTYRISNQRDLESVWLLIGLHLGPAKRDQFARTLSVPIVTLLRNEKALPKTVTSATVGRRKTLR
;
A
#
# COMPACT_ATOMS: atom_id res chain seq x y z
N MET A 1 -13.39 2.25 54.74
CA MET A 1 -14.05 1.36 53.76
C MET A 1 -13.96 2.02 52.38
N THR A 2 -12.87 1.77 51.66
CA THR A 2 -12.78 0.95 50.42
C THR A 2 -13.23 1.64 49.11
N GLY A 3 -12.68 2.83 48.82
CA GLY A 3 -12.76 3.47 47.49
C GLY A 3 -11.75 2.96 46.44
N ALA A 4 -10.78 2.12 46.83
CA ALA A 4 -9.71 1.65 45.95
C ALA A 4 -10.09 0.48 45.02
N SER A 5 -11.23 -0.19 45.26
CA SER A 5 -11.58 -1.47 44.60
C SER A 5 -12.15 -1.32 43.18
N LYS A 6 -12.72 -0.16 42.81
CA LYS A 6 -13.36 0.02 41.48
C LYS A 6 -12.39 0.37 40.35
N ARG A 7 -11.21 0.92 40.64
CA ARG A 7 -10.19 1.23 39.61
C ARG A 7 -9.29 0.05 39.25
N GLN A 8 -9.18 -0.97 40.12
CA GLN A 8 -8.34 -2.15 39.85
C GLN A 8 -9.05 -3.23 39.01
N LYS A 9 -10.38 -3.16 38.83
CA LYS A 9 -11.14 -4.11 37.98
C LYS A 9 -11.18 -3.75 36.49
N ALA A 10 -10.63 -2.61 36.07
CA ALA A 10 -10.78 -2.10 34.71
C ALA A 10 -9.66 -2.46 33.72
N ALA A 11 -8.64 -3.25 34.09
CA ALA A 11 -7.46 -3.41 33.23
C ALA A 11 -6.74 -4.77 33.28
N GLN A 12 -7.47 -5.89 33.38
CA GLN A 12 -6.95 -7.16 32.86
C GLN A 12 -7.74 -7.51 31.60
N ALA A 13 -7.43 -6.79 30.52
CA ALA A 13 -7.87 -7.23 29.20
C ALA A 13 -7.27 -8.62 28.97
N HIS A 14 -8.13 -9.64 28.76
CA HIS A 14 -7.71 -11.00 28.41
C HIS A 14 -6.60 -10.91 27.35
N GLN A 15 -5.42 -11.38 27.71
CA GLN A 15 -4.31 -11.51 26.77
C GLN A 15 -4.49 -12.85 26.07
N PRO A 16 -4.67 -12.85 24.74
CA PRO A 16 -4.83 -14.10 24.01
C PRO A 16 -3.56 -14.93 24.17
N SER A 17 -3.74 -16.20 24.51
CA SER A 17 -2.72 -17.22 24.47
C SER A 17 -2.18 -17.41 23.05
N GLU A 18 -0.99 -17.98 22.93
CA GLU A 18 -0.41 -18.31 21.63
C GLU A 18 -1.29 -19.30 20.85
N ALA A 19 -1.98 -20.22 21.54
CA ALA A 19 -2.92 -21.14 20.92
C ALA A 19 -4.11 -20.42 20.28
N GLU A 20 -4.67 -19.40 20.95
CA GLU A 20 -5.72 -18.55 20.38
C GLU A 20 -5.23 -17.77 19.15
N TRP A 21 -4.00 -17.25 19.19
CA TRP A 21 -3.37 -16.59 18.03
C TRP A 21 -3.19 -17.55 16.86
N GLN A 22 -2.70 -18.76 17.11
CA GLN A 22 -2.44 -19.75 16.09
C GLN A 22 -3.73 -20.21 15.43
N LEU A 23 -4.77 -20.49 16.22
CA LEU A 23 -6.10 -20.85 15.71
C LEU A 23 -6.69 -19.73 14.86
N ALA A 24 -6.63 -18.48 15.35
CA ALA A 24 -7.14 -17.33 14.62
C ALA A 24 -6.38 -17.11 13.31
N GLN A 25 -5.05 -17.31 13.31
CA GLN A 25 -4.24 -17.20 12.11
C GLN A 25 -4.57 -18.29 11.09
N ASN A 26 -4.74 -19.53 11.53
CA ASN A 26 -5.12 -20.64 10.64
C ASN A 26 -6.48 -20.38 9.98
N ASN A 27 -7.47 -19.92 10.76
CA ASN A 27 -8.79 -19.55 10.23
C ASN A 27 -8.72 -18.37 9.25
N PHE A 28 -7.83 -17.41 9.52
CA PHE A 28 -7.55 -16.30 8.61
C PHE A 28 -6.98 -16.79 7.28
N LEU A 29 -5.92 -17.60 7.32
CA LEU A 29 -5.25 -18.13 6.12
C LEU A 29 -6.17 -19.03 5.28
N GLN A 30 -7.02 -19.85 5.91
CA GLN A 30 -8.02 -20.65 5.19
C GLN A 30 -9.07 -19.81 4.46
N ARG A 31 -9.44 -18.64 5.01
CA ARG A 31 -10.32 -17.69 4.30
C ARG A 31 -9.59 -17.04 3.13
N GLU A 32 -8.32 -16.66 3.34
CA GLU A 32 -7.46 -16.09 2.30
C GLU A 32 -7.31 -17.07 1.12
N ASP A 33 -7.02 -18.36 1.37
CA ASP A 33 -6.88 -19.37 0.30
C ASP A 33 -8.17 -19.56 -0.51
N ARG A 34 -9.33 -19.52 0.15
CA ARG A 34 -10.63 -19.57 -0.53
C ARG A 34 -10.83 -18.35 -1.43
N ARG A 35 -10.49 -17.16 -0.93
CA ARG A 35 -10.53 -15.91 -1.71
C ARG A 35 -9.58 -15.95 -2.90
N ARG A 36 -8.34 -16.40 -2.69
CA ARG A 36 -7.31 -16.53 -3.74
C ARG A 36 -7.78 -17.39 -4.91
N ARG A 37 -8.38 -18.55 -4.60
CA ARG A 37 -8.96 -19.44 -5.64
C ARG A 37 -10.13 -18.80 -6.36
N ALA A 38 -11.01 -18.12 -5.64
CA ALA A 38 -12.15 -17.42 -6.25
C ALA A 38 -11.69 -16.28 -7.17
N GLU A 39 -10.74 -15.47 -6.71
CA GLU A 39 -10.18 -14.35 -7.47
C GLU A 39 -9.48 -14.84 -8.73
N ALA A 40 -8.63 -15.87 -8.64
CA ALA A 40 -7.95 -16.42 -9.81
C ALA A 40 -8.93 -16.89 -10.89
N ARG A 41 -10.03 -17.56 -10.50
CA ARG A 41 -11.10 -17.97 -11.42
C ARG A 41 -11.79 -16.77 -12.05
N TRP A 42 -12.15 -15.78 -11.23
CA TRP A 42 -12.84 -14.59 -11.71
C TRP A 42 -11.98 -13.76 -12.68
N ARG A 43 -10.70 -13.52 -12.34
CA ARG A 43 -9.76 -12.78 -13.20
C ARG A 43 -9.53 -13.49 -14.53
N GLY A 44 -9.39 -14.82 -14.51
CA GLY A 44 -9.28 -15.63 -15.74
C GLY A 44 -10.51 -15.49 -16.64
N ALA A 45 -11.70 -15.55 -16.05
CA ALA A 45 -12.96 -15.37 -16.79
C ALA A 45 -13.13 -13.93 -17.33
N ALA A 46 -12.79 -12.91 -16.53
CA ALA A 46 -12.86 -11.51 -16.91
C ALA A 46 -11.91 -11.18 -18.07
N SER A 47 -10.65 -11.62 -17.96
CA SER A 47 -9.64 -11.46 -19.02
C SER A 47 -10.06 -12.15 -20.32
N LYS A 48 -10.60 -13.37 -20.24
CA LYS A 48 -11.12 -14.09 -21.42
C LYS A 48 -12.29 -13.36 -22.09
N ARG A 49 -13.17 -12.73 -21.29
CA ARG A 49 -14.37 -12.04 -21.80
C ARG A 49 -14.06 -10.68 -22.42
N LEU A 50 -13.16 -9.91 -21.81
CA LEU A 50 -12.84 -8.54 -22.23
C LEU A 50 -11.66 -8.48 -23.21
N GLY A 51 -10.82 -9.51 -23.25
CA GLY A 51 -9.50 -9.45 -23.87
C GLY A 51 -8.47 -8.85 -22.91
N PRO A 52 -7.17 -9.18 -23.08
CA PRO A 52 -6.12 -8.81 -22.13
C PRO A 52 -5.91 -7.29 -22.01
N GLU A 53 -5.99 -6.55 -23.10
CA GLU A 53 -5.75 -5.10 -23.12
C GLU A 53 -6.87 -4.33 -22.40
N ALA A 54 -8.13 -4.61 -22.74
CA ALA A 54 -9.27 -3.97 -22.09
C ALA A 54 -9.36 -4.35 -20.60
N TYR A 55 -9.05 -5.61 -20.26
CA TYR A 55 -8.99 -6.04 -18.87
C TYR A 55 -7.90 -5.29 -18.09
N ALA A 56 -6.72 -5.05 -18.67
CA ALA A 56 -5.66 -4.27 -18.02
C ALA A 56 -6.11 -2.83 -17.68
N LEU A 57 -6.87 -2.17 -18.56
CA LEU A 57 -7.43 -0.83 -18.29
C LEU A 57 -8.44 -0.87 -17.13
N VAL A 58 -9.29 -1.90 -17.07
CA VAL A 58 -10.22 -2.10 -15.95
C VAL A 58 -9.46 -2.32 -14.64
N GLU A 59 -8.37 -3.09 -14.66
CA GLU A 59 -7.54 -3.31 -13.47
C GLU A 59 -6.84 -2.03 -13.01
N LEU A 60 -6.39 -1.16 -13.92
CA LEU A 60 -5.85 0.16 -13.57
C LEU A 60 -6.90 1.08 -12.94
N GLY A 61 -8.12 1.11 -13.50
CA GLY A 61 -9.23 1.87 -12.92
C GLY A 61 -9.63 1.35 -11.53
N TRP A 62 -9.68 0.03 -11.37
CA TRP A 62 -9.90 -0.61 -10.07
C TRP A 62 -8.77 -0.28 -9.08
N ALA A 63 -7.51 -0.34 -9.50
CA ALA A 63 -6.36 -0.03 -8.66
C ALA A 63 -6.39 1.42 -8.17
N ALA A 64 -6.79 2.36 -9.03
CA ALA A 64 -6.97 3.77 -8.65
C ALA A 64 -8.07 3.94 -7.58
N GLY A 65 -9.25 3.34 -7.79
CA GLY A 65 -10.35 3.41 -6.82
C GLY A 65 -10.02 2.73 -5.49
N PHE A 66 -9.31 1.61 -5.53
CA PHE A 66 -8.84 0.91 -4.33
C PHE A 66 -7.83 1.76 -3.55
N TRP A 67 -6.90 2.40 -4.26
CA TRP A 67 -5.96 3.33 -3.66
C TRP A 67 -6.64 4.57 -3.06
N ASP A 68 -7.69 5.09 -3.70
CA ASP A 68 -8.48 6.21 -3.17
C ASP A 68 -9.14 5.90 -1.83
N GLY A 69 -9.71 4.69 -1.71
CA GLY A 69 -10.39 4.26 -0.50
C GLY A 69 -9.45 4.01 0.68
N GLU A 70 -8.30 3.37 0.43
CA GLU A 70 -7.50 2.78 1.51
C GLU A 70 -6.02 3.19 1.50
N GLY A 71 -5.53 3.68 0.37
CA GLY A 71 -4.15 4.10 0.21
C GLY A 71 -3.84 5.35 1.02
N HIS A 72 -2.58 5.49 1.41
CA HIS A 72 -2.10 6.66 2.11
C HIS A 72 -0.72 7.06 1.56
N GLY A 73 -0.59 8.34 1.18
CA GLY A 73 0.68 8.98 0.87
C GLY A 73 1.03 9.98 1.96
N SER A 74 2.24 9.89 2.51
CA SER A 74 2.82 10.90 3.38
C SER A 74 4.23 11.25 2.94
N ALA A 75 4.65 12.45 3.32
CA ALA A 75 5.97 13.00 3.07
C ALA A 75 6.48 13.65 4.35
N SER A 76 7.67 13.26 4.78
CA SER A 76 8.38 13.91 5.88
C SER A 76 9.37 14.93 5.33
N GLN A 77 9.09 16.22 5.56
CA GLN A 77 9.97 17.31 5.13
C GLN A 77 11.34 17.30 5.83
N ARG A 78 11.45 16.66 7.00
CA ARG A 78 12.69 16.67 7.80
C ARG A 78 13.74 15.66 7.34
N GLY A 79 13.34 14.62 6.59
CA GLY A 79 14.24 13.55 6.17
C GLY A 79 14.33 13.33 4.65
N GLY A 80 13.51 14.02 3.85
CA GLY A 80 13.36 13.69 2.43
C GLY A 80 12.70 12.31 2.20
N GLU A 81 12.11 11.75 3.25
CA GLU A 81 11.45 10.45 3.22
C GLU A 81 9.99 10.63 2.80
N PHE A 82 9.54 9.77 1.91
CA PHE A 82 8.13 9.65 1.58
C PHE A 82 7.68 8.20 1.79
N ASN A 83 6.41 8.03 2.10
CA ASN A 83 5.81 6.73 2.32
C ASN A 83 4.45 6.68 1.64
N CYS A 84 4.33 5.81 0.65
CA CYS A 84 3.07 5.46 0.03
C CYS A 84 2.75 4.01 0.39
N SER A 85 1.69 3.80 1.17
CA SER A 85 1.34 2.49 1.68
C SER A 85 -0.17 2.29 1.78
N LEU A 86 -0.56 1.03 1.82
CA LEU A 86 -1.95 0.60 1.97
C LEU A 86 -1.96 -0.63 2.90
N ASP A 87 -2.75 -0.57 3.97
CA ASP A 87 -2.91 -1.66 4.94
C ASP A 87 -4.18 -2.46 4.64
N GLN A 88 -4.08 -3.79 4.64
CA GLN A 88 -5.21 -4.68 4.35
C GLN A 88 -5.22 -5.98 5.15
N GLU A 89 -6.43 -6.44 5.45
CA GLU A 89 -6.70 -7.78 5.97
C GLU A 89 -6.88 -8.82 4.85
N ASP A 90 -6.89 -8.43 3.57
CA ASP A 90 -6.97 -9.34 2.43
C ASP A 90 -5.73 -9.21 1.53
N ARG A 91 -4.85 -10.22 1.58
CA ARG A 91 -3.64 -10.25 0.75
C ARG A 91 -3.96 -10.32 -0.74
N VAL A 92 -5.07 -10.94 -1.11
CA VAL A 92 -5.44 -11.18 -2.52
C VAL A 92 -5.70 -9.85 -3.21
N LEU A 93 -6.31 -8.88 -2.52
CA LEU A 93 -6.49 -7.53 -3.03
C LEU A 93 -5.16 -6.79 -3.19
N LEU A 94 -4.23 -6.96 -2.26
CA LEU A 94 -2.89 -6.36 -2.38
C LEU A 94 -2.10 -6.95 -3.56
N GLU A 95 -2.20 -8.25 -3.79
CA GLU A 95 -1.56 -8.92 -4.92
C GLU A 95 -2.21 -8.53 -6.25
N ARG A 96 -3.53 -8.33 -6.27
CA ARG A 96 -4.24 -7.77 -7.43
C ARG A 96 -3.77 -6.36 -7.72
N LEU A 97 -3.66 -5.50 -6.70
CA LEU A 97 -3.11 -4.15 -6.82
C LEU A 97 -1.68 -4.17 -7.39
N GLN A 98 -0.80 -4.98 -6.79
CA GLN A 98 0.57 -5.12 -7.27
C GLN A 98 0.61 -5.62 -8.73
N SER A 99 -0.23 -6.59 -9.10
CA SER A 99 -0.34 -7.09 -10.47
C SER A 99 -0.83 -6.03 -11.45
N ALA A 100 -1.84 -5.23 -11.08
CA ALA A 100 -2.36 -4.14 -11.90
C ALA A 100 -1.31 -3.04 -12.12
N LEU A 101 -0.46 -2.80 -11.12
CA LEU A 101 0.65 -1.85 -11.17
C LEU A 101 1.94 -2.44 -11.78
N GLY A 102 1.86 -3.54 -12.53
CA GLY A 102 3.02 -4.12 -13.21
C GLY A 102 4.08 -4.71 -12.27
N GLY A 103 3.70 -5.13 -11.07
CA GLY A 103 4.59 -5.72 -10.07
C GLY A 103 5.27 -4.71 -9.14
N ILE A 104 4.99 -3.41 -9.30
CA ILE A 104 5.59 -2.35 -8.48
C ILE A 104 5.19 -2.50 -7.00
N GLY A 105 6.09 -2.07 -6.10
CA GLY A 105 5.86 -2.08 -4.66
C GLY A 105 6.12 -3.44 -4.00
N LYS A 106 5.99 -3.48 -2.67
CA LYS A 106 6.23 -4.69 -1.86
C LYS A 106 5.10 -4.92 -0.87
N ILE A 107 4.66 -6.17 -0.77
CA ILE A 107 3.70 -6.62 0.24
C ILE A 107 4.46 -7.22 1.42
N SER A 108 4.18 -6.75 2.63
CA SER A 108 4.84 -7.23 3.84
C SER A 108 4.50 -8.69 4.17
N LYS A 109 5.24 -9.25 5.14
CA LYS A 109 4.79 -10.44 5.87
C LYS A 109 3.53 -10.13 6.68
N LEU A 110 2.77 -11.17 7.02
CA LEU A 110 1.59 -11.06 7.86
C LEU A 110 1.95 -10.53 9.25
N ARG A 111 1.24 -9.50 9.72
CA ARG A 111 1.42 -8.91 11.04
C ARG A 111 0.22 -9.22 11.93
N ARG A 112 0.50 -9.71 13.14
CA ARG A 112 -0.49 -9.88 14.22
C ARG A 112 -0.66 -8.55 14.95
N ARG A 113 -1.91 -8.10 15.14
CA ARG A 113 -2.21 -6.94 15.99
C ARG A 113 -3.56 -7.08 16.68
N ARG A 114 -3.79 -6.32 17.74
CA ARG A 114 -5.13 -6.18 18.34
C ARG A 114 -5.77 -4.90 17.81
N SER A 115 -7.04 -5.00 17.43
CA SER A 115 -7.87 -3.81 17.18
C SER A 115 -8.08 -3.03 18.47
N LYS A 116 -8.55 -1.77 18.38
CA LYS A 116 -8.96 -0.98 19.55
C LYS A 116 -10.02 -1.69 20.42
N GLY A 117 -10.87 -2.51 19.79
CA GLY A 117 -11.88 -3.34 20.48
C GLY A 117 -11.37 -4.69 20.96
N GLY A 118 -10.05 -4.92 20.97
CA GLY A 118 -9.44 -6.14 21.51
C GLY A 118 -9.46 -7.36 20.60
N LYS A 119 -10.16 -7.31 19.44
CA LYS A 119 -10.19 -8.39 18.43
C LYS A 119 -8.81 -8.62 17.81
N LEU A 120 -8.46 -9.88 17.55
CA LEU A 120 -7.25 -10.26 16.82
C LEU A 120 -7.39 -9.87 15.35
N GLN A 121 -6.38 -9.20 14.82
CA GLN A 121 -6.30 -8.76 13.43
C GLN A 121 -4.99 -9.24 12.80
N PHE A 122 -5.09 -9.55 11.52
CA PHE A 122 -4.00 -10.01 10.68
C PHE A 122 -3.92 -9.07 9.49
N ILE A 123 -2.83 -8.33 9.40
CA ILE A 123 -2.68 -7.26 8.42
C ILE A 123 -1.42 -7.45 7.59
N TYR A 124 -1.56 -7.16 6.30
CA TYR A 124 -0.48 -6.95 5.36
C TYR A 124 -0.39 -5.47 5.02
N THR A 125 0.80 -5.01 4.69
CA THR A 125 1.02 -3.65 4.18
C THR A 125 1.63 -3.75 2.79
N TYR A 126 0.97 -3.16 1.79
CA TYR A 126 1.61 -2.83 0.52
C TYR A 126 2.34 -1.49 0.67
N ARG A 127 3.58 -1.40 0.17
CA ARG A 127 4.39 -0.18 0.24
C ARG A 127 5.16 0.07 -1.04
N ILE A 128 5.23 1.34 -1.43
CA ILE A 128 6.17 1.89 -2.41
C ILE A 128 7.25 2.62 -1.62
N SER A 129 8.52 2.23 -1.81
CA SER A 129 9.64 2.71 -0.97
C SER A 129 10.71 3.48 -1.75
N ASN A 130 10.54 3.70 -3.05
CA ASN A 130 11.49 4.45 -3.86
C ASN A 130 10.76 5.33 -4.89
N GLN A 131 11.42 6.43 -5.26
CA GLN A 131 10.81 7.53 -6.00
C GLN A 131 10.42 7.10 -7.41
N ARG A 132 11.26 6.29 -8.04
CA ARG A 132 11.03 5.77 -9.40
C ARG A 132 9.75 4.94 -9.48
N ASP A 133 9.53 4.07 -8.50
CA ASP A 133 8.31 3.27 -8.39
C ASP A 133 7.09 4.17 -8.16
N LEU A 134 7.23 5.21 -7.32
CA LEU A 134 6.16 6.17 -7.08
C LEU A 134 5.78 6.95 -8.34
N GLU A 135 6.76 7.42 -9.12
CA GLU A 135 6.57 8.08 -10.41
C GLU A 135 5.89 7.15 -11.41
N SER A 136 6.31 5.88 -11.46
CA SER A 136 5.73 4.88 -12.33
C SER A 136 4.26 4.62 -11.97
N VAL A 137 3.93 4.52 -10.68
CA VAL A 137 2.54 4.39 -10.22
C VAL A 137 1.73 5.65 -10.54
N TRP A 138 2.30 6.85 -10.37
CA TRP A 138 1.63 8.08 -10.77
C TRP A 138 1.27 8.11 -12.25
N LEU A 139 2.17 7.68 -13.12
CA LEU A 139 1.92 7.59 -14.56
C LEU A 139 0.82 6.57 -14.91
N LEU A 140 0.73 5.48 -14.14
CA LEU A 140 -0.25 4.41 -14.38
C LEU A 140 -1.67 4.79 -13.91
N ILE A 141 -1.80 5.38 -12.73
CA ILE A 141 -3.13 5.57 -12.09
C ILE A 141 -3.46 7.03 -11.74
N GLY A 142 -2.51 7.96 -11.86
CA GLY A 142 -2.68 9.36 -11.40
C GLY A 142 -3.86 10.09 -12.03
N LEU A 143 -4.16 9.81 -13.31
CA LEU A 143 -5.33 10.39 -14.01
C LEU A 143 -6.67 9.79 -13.58
N HIS A 144 -6.66 8.68 -12.83
CA HIS A 144 -7.85 7.98 -12.35
C HIS A 144 -8.10 8.18 -10.86
N LEU A 145 -7.10 8.65 -10.10
CA LEU A 145 -7.25 8.98 -8.68
C LEU A 145 -8.24 10.13 -8.46
N GLY A 146 -8.87 10.17 -7.30
CA GLY A 146 -9.66 11.30 -6.83
C GLY A 146 -8.77 12.49 -6.44
N PRO A 147 -9.31 13.72 -6.40
CA PRO A 147 -8.53 14.93 -6.15
C PRO A 147 -7.68 14.86 -4.87
N ALA A 148 -8.26 14.36 -3.77
CA ALA A 148 -7.56 14.27 -2.49
C ALA A 148 -6.32 13.37 -2.54
N LYS A 149 -6.36 12.24 -3.27
CA LYS A 149 -5.18 11.37 -3.42
C LYS A 149 -4.21 11.87 -4.46
N ARG A 150 -4.68 12.52 -5.53
CA ARG A 150 -3.79 13.20 -6.47
C ARG A 150 -2.91 14.21 -5.77
N ASP A 151 -3.50 15.03 -4.90
CA ASP A 151 -2.76 16.02 -4.12
C ASP A 151 -1.75 15.37 -3.17
N GLN A 152 -2.12 14.25 -2.54
CA GLN A 152 -1.18 13.46 -1.71
C GLN A 152 0.00 12.96 -2.56
N PHE A 153 -0.25 12.37 -3.72
CA PHE A 153 0.81 11.92 -4.63
C PHE A 153 1.70 13.05 -5.11
N ALA A 154 1.11 14.16 -5.55
CA ALA A 154 1.87 15.32 -6.04
C ALA A 154 2.79 15.89 -4.96
N ARG A 155 2.32 15.97 -3.70
CA ARG A 155 3.13 16.41 -2.55
C ARG A 155 4.25 15.42 -2.23
N THR A 156 3.98 14.12 -2.34
CA THR A 156 4.97 13.07 -2.11
C THR A 156 6.03 13.05 -3.21
N LEU A 157 5.64 13.24 -4.47
CA LEU A 157 6.54 13.33 -5.62
C LEU A 157 7.42 14.57 -5.62
N SER A 158 6.97 15.67 -5.00
CA SER A 158 7.75 16.92 -4.94
C SER A 158 8.83 16.92 -3.85
N VAL A 159 8.85 15.92 -2.95
CA VAL A 159 9.80 15.84 -1.84
C VAL A 159 11.26 15.93 -2.30
N PRO A 160 11.74 15.15 -3.30
CA PRO A 160 13.13 15.24 -3.73
C PRO A 160 13.50 16.63 -4.26
N ILE A 161 12.59 17.28 -4.99
CA ILE A 161 12.79 18.63 -5.54
C ILE A 161 12.88 19.65 -4.39
N VAL A 162 11.96 19.60 -3.43
CA VAL A 162 11.96 20.53 -2.28
C VAL A 162 13.18 20.29 -1.38
N THR A 163 13.58 19.04 -1.16
CA THR A 163 14.78 18.69 -0.38
C THR A 163 16.06 19.18 -1.07
N LEU A 164 16.15 19.08 -2.41
CA LEU A 164 17.27 19.65 -3.17
C LEU A 164 17.35 21.17 -3.03
N LEU A 165 16.23 21.85 -3.28
CA LEU A 165 16.17 23.31 -3.28
C LEU A 165 16.46 23.90 -1.90
N ARG A 166 16.09 23.20 -0.82
CA ARG A 166 16.33 23.68 0.56
C ARG A 166 17.74 23.46 1.07
N ASN A 167 18.48 22.49 0.54
CA ASN A 167 19.73 22.03 1.16
C ASN A 167 21.01 22.37 0.38
N GLU A 168 20.93 22.99 -0.80
CA GLU A 168 22.07 23.25 -1.71
C GLU A 168 23.01 22.04 -1.93
N LYS A 169 22.54 20.82 -1.63
CA LYS A 169 23.35 19.60 -1.59
C LYS A 169 22.75 18.55 -2.50
N ALA A 170 23.65 17.81 -3.14
CA ALA A 170 23.36 16.77 -4.13
C ALA A 170 22.32 15.74 -3.64
N LEU A 171 21.54 15.23 -4.58
CA LEU A 171 20.50 14.21 -4.36
C LEU A 171 21.02 13.03 -3.52
N PRO A 172 20.18 12.43 -2.64
CA PRO A 172 20.49 11.14 -2.05
C PRO A 172 20.84 10.15 -3.15
N LYS A 173 21.86 9.31 -2.95
CA LYS A 173 22.33 8.32 -3.97
C LYS A 173 21.22 7.36 -4.45
N THR A 174 20.10 7.29 -3.74
CA THR A 174 18.89 6.53 -4.07
C THR A 174 17.97 7.20 -5.09
N VAL A 175 18.17 8.49 -5.38
CA VAL A 175 17.46 9.25 -6.41
C VAL A 175 18.39 9.37 -7.61
N THR A 176 18.27 8.42 -8.54
CA THR A 176 18.94 8.53 -9.84
C THR A 176 18.17 9.56 -10.65
N SER A 177 18.72 10.77 -10.79
CA SER A 177 18.20 11.70 -11.78
C SER A 177 18.34 11.05 -13.15
N ALA A 178 17.22 10.76 -13.80
CA ALA A 178 17.23 10.40 -15.21
C ALA A 178 17.80 11.60 -15.97
N THR A 179 19.10 11.56 -16.26
CA THR A 179 19.74 12.57 -17.08
C THR A 179 19.16 12.39 -18.48
N VAL A 180 18.26 13.28 -18.88
CA VAL A 180 17.76 13.33 -20.26
C VAL A 180 18.97 13.61 -21.14
N GLY A 181 19.49 12.56 -21.77
CA GLY A 181 20.58 12.68 -22.73
C GLY A 181 20.17 13.66 -23.82
N ARG A 182 20.93 14.75 -23.96
CA ARG A 182 20.84 15.69 -25.08
C ARG A 182 20.70 14.89 -26.38
N ARG A 183 19.55 14.99 -27.05
CA ARG A 183 19.45 14.59 -28.46
C ARG A 183 20.51 15.35 -29.22
N LYS A 184 21.48 14.63 -29.81
CA LYS A 184 22.33 15.20 -30.85
C LYS A 184 21.42 15.59 -31.99
N THR A 185 21.41 16.87 -32.33
CA THR A 185 20.86 17.38 -33.58
C THR A 185 21.53 16.63 -34.73
N LEU A 186 20.73 15.89 -35.50
CA LEU A 186 21.13 15.41 -36.81
C LEU A 186 21.33 16.65 -37.70
N ARG A 187 22.52 16.76 -38.28
CA ARG A 187 22.80 17.69 -39.39
C ARG A 187 22.26 17.10 -40.67
#